data_AF-A0A7X2SYW9-F1
#
_entry.id   AF-A0A7X2SYW9-F1
#
_cell.length_a   1.000
_cell.length_b   1.000
_cell.length_c   1.000
_cell.angle_alpha   90.00
_cell.angle_beta   90.00
_cell.angle_gamma   90.00
#
_symmetry.space_group_name_H-M   'P 1'
#
loop_
_entity.id
_entity.type
_entity.pdbx_description
1 polymer ?
#
loop_
_entity_poly.entity_id
_entity_poly.type
_entity_poly.pdbx_seq_one_letter_code
_entity_poly.pdbx_strand_id
1 'polypeptide(L)'
;TKDVNAWAMANGCIRVYSGLMDMMTDNEVEGVLGHEMGHVALGHTRKAMQLAYATTAARTAAASVGGVIGSLSQSQLGEMGEKLVNAQFSQTQESQADDYSYDLMKKRNIDPMGLATSFEKLAKMEQGRQSSMFDS
;
A
#
# COMPACT_ATOMS: atom_id res chain seq x y z
N THR A 1 -5.15 -11.30 10.67
CA THR A 1 -3.74 -11.19 11.14
C THR A 1 -3.65 -10.05 12.14
N LYS A 2 -2.67 -10.09 13.05
CA LYS A 2 -2.44 -9.02 14.03
C LYS A 2 -1.80 -7.77 13.41
N ASP A 3 -1.29 -7.87 12.19
CA ASP A 3 -0.65 -6.72 11.52
C ASP A 3 -1.69 -5.64 11.19
N VAL A 4 -1.26 -4.39 11.36
CA VAL A 4 -2.05 -3.18 11.07
C VAL A 4 -1.64 -2.69 9.69
N ASN A 5 -2.43 -3.05 8.67
CA ASN A 5 -2.14 -2.68 7.29
C ASN A 5 -3.41 -2.68 6.40
N ALA A 6 -3.37 -1.91 5.33
CA ALA A 6 -4.27 -1.99 4.20
C ALA A 6 -3.49 -1.70 2.92
N TRP A 7 -3.88 -2.30 1.79
CA TRP A 7 -3.25 -1.98 0.51
C TRP A 7 -4.14 -2.28 -0.69
N ALA A 8 -4.01 -1.42 -1.70
CA ALA A 8 -4.65 -1.54 -2.99
C ALA A 8 -3.94 -2.53 -3.94
N MET A 9 -4.73 -3.39 -4.59
CA MET A 9 -4.29 -4.25 -5.69
C MET A 9 -4.58 -3.57 -7.04
N ALA A 10 -3.77 -3.87 -8.07
CA ALA A 10 -3.92 -3.23 -9.37
C ALA A 10 -5.21 -3.59 -10.12
N ASN A 11 -5.94 -4.63 -9.68
CA ASN A 11 -7.28 -4.98 -10.17
C ASN A 11 -8.40 -4.17 -9.47
N GLY A 12 -8.05 -3.23 -8.59
CA GLY A 12 -8.97 -2.35 -7.88
C GLY A 12 -9.53 -2.92 -6.58
N CYS A 13 -9.11 -4.12 -6.17
CA CYS A 13 -9.47 -4.66 -4.87
C CYS A 13 -8.56 -4.08 -3.77
N ILE A 14 -9.14 -3.71 -2.63
CA ILE A 14 -8.38 -3.27 -1.45
C ILE A 14 -8.41 -4.39 -0.42
N ARG A 15 -7.25 -4.70 0.16
CA ARG A 15 -7.15 -5.66 1.27
C ARG A 15 -7.00 -4.90 2.57
N VAL A 16 -7.81 -5.27 3.57
CA VAL A 16 -7.76 -4.70 4.91
C VAL A 16 -7.46 -5.79 5.92
N TYR A 17 -6.53 -5.52 6.83
CA TYR A 17 -6.06 -6.50 7.80
C TYR A 17 -6.87 -6.36 9.09
N SER A 18 -7.20 -7.48 9.73
CA SER A 18 -8.02 -7.45 10.95
C SER A 18 -7.39 -6.60 12.07
N GLY A 19 -6.06 -6.59 12.21
CA GLY A 19 -5.39 -5.73 13.19
C GLY A 19 -5.61 -4.23 12.95
N LEU A 20 -5.77 -3.81 11.69
CA LEU A 20 -6.15 -2.42 11.37
C LEU A 20 -7.58 -2.13 11.81
N MET A 21 -8.51 -3.06 11.56
CA MET A 21 -9.90 -2.96 12.00
C MET A 21 -10.02 -2.93 13.52
N ASP A 22 -9.19 -3.70 14.23
CA ASP A 22 -9.19 -3.75 15.70
C ASP A 22 -8.68 -2.44 16.33
N MET A 23 -7.83 -1.69 15.62
CA MET A 23 -7.18 -0.47 16.11
C MET A 23 -7.96 0.82 15.79
N MET A 24 -8.68 0.82 14.67
CA MET A 24 -9.29 2.01 14.10
C MET A 24 -10.80 2.06 14.34
N THR A 25 -11.34 3.27 14.42
CA THR A 25 -12.79 3.51 14.36
C THR A 25 -13.29 3.42 12.93
N ASP A 26 -14.60 3.31 12.73
CA ASP A 26 -15.20 3.23 11.39
C ASP A 26 -14.76 4.41 10.50
N ASN A 27 -14.80 5.65 10.99
CA ASN A 27 -14.39 6.83 10.24
C ASN A 27 -12.89 6.81 9.86
N GLU A 28 -12.04 6.24 10.73
CA GLU A 28 -10.60 6.09 10.46
C GLU A 28 -10.34 5.01 9.40
N VAL A 29 -11.06 3.89 9.49
CA VAL A 29 -11.02 2.84 8.46
C VAL A 29 -11.50 3.38 7.13
N GLU A 30 -12.57 4.18 7.12
CA GLU A 30 -13.08 4.85 5.92
C GLU A 30 -12.05 5.83 5.34
N GLY A 31 -11.32 6.56 6.18
CA GLY A 31 -10.22 7.42 5.76
C GLY A 31 -9.08 6.65 5.08
N VAL A 32 -8.63 5.55 5.69
CA VAL A 32 -7.61 4.66 5.11
C VAL A 32 -8.10 4.03 3.80
N LEU A 33 -9.34 3.55 3.76
CA LEU A 33 -9.93 3.01 2.55
C LEU A 33 -10.03 4.05 1.44
N GLY A 34 -10.44 5.27 1.76
CA GLY A 34 -10.48 6.38 0.80
C GLY A 34 -9.11 6.69 0.20
N HIS A 35 -8.06 6.62 1.02
CA HIS A 35 -6.67 6.80 0.58
C HIS A 35 -6.24 5.67 -0.38
N GLU A 36 -6.48 4.42 -0.02
CA GLU A 36 -6.21 3.27 -0.89
C GLU A 36 -7.01 3.32 -2.21
N MET A 37 -8.27 3.76 -2.15
CA MET A 37 -9.09 4.01 -3.34
C MET A 37 -8.47 5.10 -4.23
N GLY A 38 -7.84 6.13 -3.64
CA GLY A 38 -7.10 7.16 -4.36
C GLY A 38 -5.94 6.58 -5.16
N HIS A 39 -5.11 5.72 -4.56
CA HIS A 39 -4.03 5.03 -5.28
C HIS A 39 -4.53 4.19 -6.46
N VAL A 40 -5.67 3.52 -6.31
CA VAL A 40 -6.31 2.79 -7.41
C VAL A 40 -6.82 3.75 -8.48
N ALA A 41 -7.64 4.72 -8.10
CA ALA A 41 -8.35 5.61 -9.02
C ALA A 41 -7.39 6.46 -9.86
N LEU A 42 -6.28 6.89 -9.27
CA LEU A 42 -5.23 7.68 -9.94
C LEU A 42 -4.19 6.82 -10.64
N GLY A 43 -4.32 5.49 -10.58
CA GLY A 43 -3.47 4.53 -11.29
C GLY A 43 -2.06 4.38 -10.69
N HIS A 44 -1.85 4.79 -9.43
CA HIS A 44 -0.57 4.65 -8.73
C HIS A 44 -0.19 3.18 -8.59
N THR A 45 -1.12 2.35 -8.11
CA THR A 45 -0.92 0.90 -7.95
C THR A 45 -0.65 0.20 -9.28
N ARG A 46 -1.35 0.62 -10.34
CA ARG A 46 -1.13 0.08 -11.69
C ARG A 46 0.28 0.42 -12.21
N LYS A 47 0.72 1.67 -12.03
CA LYS A 47 2.09 2.10 -12.42
C LYS A 47 3.15 1.35 -11.62
N ALA A 48 2.97 1.20 -10.31
CA ALA A 48 3.87 0.43 -9.45
C ALA A 48 3.98 -1.02 -9.92
N MET A 49 2.86 -1.66 -10.24
CA MET A 49 2.84 -3.01 -10.80
C MET A 49 3.55 -3.08 -12.17
N GLN A 50 3.30 -2.13 -13.07
CA GLN A 50 3.98 -2.07 -14.38
C GLN A 50 5.50 -1.96 -14.23
N LEU A 51 5.96 -1.13 -13.30
CA LEU A 51 7.38 -0.98 -13.01
C LEU A 51 7.99 -2.27 -12.43
N ALA A 52 7.26 -2.95 -11.53
CA ALA A 52 7.68 -4.24 -11.00
C ALA A 52 7.81 -5.29 -12.12
N TYR A 53 6.82 -5.38 -13.03
CA TYR A 53 6.89 -6.28 -14.20
C TYR A 53 8.06 -5.96 -15.11
N ALA A 54 8.27 -4.68 -15.45
CA ALA A 54 9.38 -4.26 -16.31
C ALA A 54 10.73 -4.62 -15.68
N THR A 55 10.88 -4.43 -14.37
CA THR A 55 12.09 -4.78 -13.63
C THR A 55 12.35 -6.28 -13.64
N THR A 56 11.32 -7.10 -13.40
CA THR A 56 11.45 -8.56 -13.44
C THR A 56 11.77 -9.05 -14.85
N ALA A 57 11.10 -8.50 -15.87
CA ALA A 57 11.36 -8.85 -17.28
C ALA A 57 12.80 -8.50 -17.69
N ALA A 58 13.30 -7.32 -17.32
CA ALA A 58 14.68 -6.91 -17.57
C ALA A 58 15.69 -7.85 -16.89
N ARG A 59 15.44 -8.24 -15.63
CA ARG A 59 16.27 -9.20 -14.91
C ARG A 59 16.29 -10.58 -15.58
N THR A 60 15.12 -11.07 -16.00
CA THR A 60 15.00 -12.35 -16.73
C THR A 60 15.73 -12.28 -18.07
N ALA A 61 15.59 -11.19 -18.82
CA ALA A 61 16.32 -10.99 -20.08
C ALA A 61 17.85 -11.02 -19.85
N ALA A 62 18.36 -10.29 -18.86
CA ALA A 62 19.77 -10.32 -18.50
C ALA A 62 20.26 -11.72 -18.09
N ALA A 63 19.46 -12.47 -17.33
CA ALA A 63 19.77 -13.85 -16.93
C ALA A 63 19.71 -14.83 -18.12
N SER A 64 18.84 -14.60 -19.10
CA SER A 64 18.69 -15.45 -20.29
C SER A 64 19.87 -15.35 -21.26
N VAL A 65 20.59 -14.22 -21.28
CA VAL A 65 21.89 -14.09 -21.97
C VAL A 65 22.92 -15.09 -21.39
N GLY A 66 22.72 -15.54 -20.15
CA GLY A 66 23.49 -16.62 -19.49
C GLY A 66 22.93 -18.05 -19.67
N GLY A 67 21.90 -18.26 -20.52
CA GLY A 67 21.41 -19.59 -20.90
C GLY A 67 20.16 -20.10 -20.17
N VAL A 68 19.55 -19.32 -19.28
CA VAL A 68 18.29 -19.69 -18.60
C VAL A 68 17.11 -18.96 -19.23
N ILE A 69 16.48 -19.55 -20.24
CA ILE A 69 15.18 -19.10 -20.75
C ILE A 69 14.11 -19.84 -19.95
N GLY A 70 13.45 -19.14 -19.02
CA GLY A 70 12.44 -19.73 -18.15
C GLY A 70 11.25 -18.81 -17.95
N SER A 71 10.06 -19.41 -17.94
CA SER A 71 8.84 -18.84 -17.37
C SER A 71 9.10 -18.23 -15.99
N LEU A 72 8.33 -17.21 -15.59
CA LEU A 72 8.44 -16.60 -14.26
C LEU A 72 8.47 -17.69 -13.17
N SER A 73 9.57 -17.79 -12.45
CA SER A 73 9.71 -18.70 -11.32
C SER A 73 8.72 -18.29 -10.21
N GLN A 74 8.27 -19.27 -9.41
CA GLN A 74 7.47 -19.01 -8.22
C GLN A 74 8.18 -18.05 -7.23
N SER A 75 9.51 -18.07 -7.20
CA SER A 75 10.30 -17.09 -6.43
C SER A 75 10.20 -15.67 -6.97
N GLN A 76 10.18 -15.48 -8.30
CA GLN A 76 10.03 -14.17 -8.93
C GLN A 76 8.63 -13.61 -8.75
N LEU A 77 7.60 -14.46 -8.82
CA LEU A 77 6.23 -14.07 -8.51
C LEU A 77 6.07 -13.65 -7.04
N GLY A 78 6.75 -14.36 -6.13
CA GLY A 78 6.82 -13.99 -4.71
C GLY A 78 7.47 -12.62 -4.50
N GLU A 79 8.65 -12.38 -5.09
CA GLU A 79 9.36 -11.09 -4.99
C GLU A 79 8.52 -9.93 -5.55
N MET A 80 7.79 -10.17 -6.64
CA MET A 80 6.89 -9.17 -7.21
C MET A 80 5.71 -8.86 -6.30
N GLY A 81 5.12 -9.87 -5.66
CA GLY A 81 4.07 -9.69 -4.67
C GLY A 81 4.57 -8.87 -3.47
N GLU A 82 5.75 -9.19 -2.95
CA GLU A 82 6.36 -8.48 -1.83
C GLU A 82 6.67 -7.02 -2.15
N LYS A 83 7.21 -6.74 -3.35
CA LYS A 83 7.44 -5.36 -3.82
C LYS A 83 6.16 -4.56 -3.99
N LEU A 84 5.05 -5.20 -4.34
CA LEU A 84 3.77 -4.53 -4.49
C LEU A 84 3.14 -4.22 -3.13
N VAL A 85 3.24 -5.15 -2.17
CA VAL A 85 2.78 -4.95 -0.79
C VAL A 85 3.58 -3.83 -0.10
N ASN A 86 4.89 -3.75 -0.38
CA ASN A 86 5.78 -2.72 0.16
C ASN A 86 6.03 -1.59 -0.85
N ALA A 87 5.12 -1.36 -1.79
CA ALA A 87 5.31 -0.31 -2.80
C ALA A 87 5.37 1.04 -2.10
N GLN A 88 6.48 1.76 -2.28
CA GLN A 88 6.60 3.14 -1.83
C GLN A 88 6.14 4.07 -2.94
N PHE A 89 5.12 4.89 -2.68
CA PHE A 89 4.71 5.92 -3.61
C PHE A 89 5.46 7.23 -3.32
N SER A 90 5.56 8.07 -4.35
CA SER A 90 6.18 9.39 -4.19
C SER A 90 5.30 10.31 -3.33
N GLN A 91 5.90 11.30 -2.67
CA GLN A 91 5.17 12.28 -1.86
C GLN A 91 3.98 12.91 -2.61
N THR A 92 4.14 13.20 -3.92
CA THR A 92 3.05 13.73 -4.74
C THR A 92 1.90 12.73 -4.89
N GLN A 93 2.19 11.44 -5.01
CA GLN A 93 1.17 10.40 -5.12
C GLN A 93 0.42 10.20 -3.80
N GLU A 94 1.13 10.27 -2.67
CA GLU A 94 0.54 10.24 -1.33
C GLU A 94 -0.41 11.43 -1.13
N SER A 95 0.05 12.65 -1.41
CA SER A 95 -0.81 13.84 -1.30
C SER A 95 -2.05 13.78 -2.18
N GLN A 96 -1.93 13.24 -3.40
CA GLN A 96 -3.08 13.05 -4.28
C GLN A 96 -4.06 12.00 -3.77
N ALA A 97 -3.57 10.93 -3.12
CA ALA A 97 -4.42 9.93 -2.49
C ALA A 97 -5.14 10.49 -1.25
N ASP A 98 -4.46 11.33 -0.46
CA ASP A 98 -5.04 12.06 0.67
C ASP A 98 -6.14 13.02 0.24
N ASP A 99 -5.88 13.85 -0.78
CA ASP A 99 -6.85 14.77 -1.36
C ASP A 99 -8.09 14.00 -1.88
N TYR A 100 -7.86 12.89 -2.58
CA TYR A 100 -8.93 12.02 -3.06
C TYR A 100 -9.77 11.46 -1.90
N SER A 101 -9.12 10.96 -0.84
CA SER A 101 -9.81 10.44 0.34
C SER A 101 -10.65 11.51 1.01
N TYR A 102 -10.07 12.68 1.25
CA TYR A 102 -10.72 13.83 1.86
C TYR A 102 -11.96 14.28 1.06
N ASP A 103 -11.83 14.41 -0.25
CA ASP A 103 -12.95 14.79 -1.12
C ASP A 103 -14.03 13.71 -1.20
N LEU A 104 -13.64 12.43 -1.19
CA LEU A 104 -14.58 11.32 -1.15
C LEU A 104 -15.37 11.31 0.17
N MET A 105 -14.71 11.49 1.31
CA MET A 105 -15.34 11.54 2.62
C MET A 105 -16.35 12.69 2.70
N LYS A 106 -15.94 13.91 2.31
CA LYS A 106 -16.85 15.07 2.22
C LYS A 106 -18.05 14.79 1.32
N LYS A 107 -17.82 14.22 0.14
CA LYS A 107 -18.89 13.89 -0.82
C LYS A 107 -19.88 12.85 -0.26
N ARG A 108 -19.41 11.97 0.62
CA ARG A 108 -20.20 10.93 1.29
C ARG A 108 -20.79 11.39 2.62
N ASN A 109 -20.55 12.63 3.03
CA ASN A 109 -20.94 13.18 4.33
C ASN A 109 -20.38 12.36 5.51
N ILE A 110 -19.17 11.85 5.34
CA ILE A 110 -18.35 11.18 6.36
C ILE A 110 -17.39 12.23 6.93
N ASP A 111 -17.14 12.18 8.25
CA ASP A 111 -16.24 13.11 8.92
C ASP A 111 -14.78 12.92 8.44
N PRO A 112 -14.19 13.87 7.71
CA PRO A 112 -12.83 13.75 7.19
C PRO A 112 -11.76 13.72 8.28
N MET A 113 -12.10 14.05 9.53
CA MET A 113 -11.16 13.93 10.64
C MET A 113 -10.66 12.50 10.84
N GLY A 114 -11.44 11.48 10.45
CA GLY A 114 -11.00 10.09 10.50
C GLY A 114 -9.72 9.83 9.72
N LEU A 115 -9.50 10.53 8.60
CA LEU A 115 -8.26 10.43 7.83
C LEU A 115 -7.06 10.94 8.66
N ALA A 116 -7.19 12.13 9.26
CA ALA A 116 -6.12 12.71 10.07
C ALA A 116 -5.83 11.88 11.33
N THR A 117 -6.86 11.44 12.06
CA THR A 117 -6.65 10.64 13.28
C THR A 117 -6.13 9.24 12.97
N SER A 118 -6.42 8.67 11.79
CA SER A 118 -5.80 7.42 11.35
C SER A 118 -4.27 7.56 11.20
N PHE A 119 -3.78 8.68 10.65
CA PHE A 119 -2.34 8.94 10.54
C PHE A 119 -1.69 9.11 11.91
N GLU A 120 -2.36 9.80 12.84
CA GLU A 120 -1.86 9.93 14.21
C GLU A 120 -1.71 8.57 14.91
N LYS A 121 -2.67 7.65 14.72
CA LYS A 121 -2.60 6.31 15.30
C LYS A 121 -1.46 5.50 14.70
N LEU A 122 -1.30 5.54 13.38
CA LEU A 122 -0.19 4.86 12.69
C LEU A 122 1.16 5.41 13.14
N ALA A 123 1.32 6.73 13.23
CA ALA A 123 2.55 7.38 13.70
C ALA A 123 2.89 7.00 15.15
N LYS A 124 1.90 6.94 16.04
CA LYS A 124 2.09 6.48 17.44
C LYS A 124 2.54 5.02 17.50
N MET A 125 1.99 4.16 16.63
CA MET A 125 2.40 2.76 16.54
C MET A 125 3.85 2.62 16.06
N GLU A 126 4.25 3.40 15.05
CA GLU A 126 5.63 3.39 14.56
C GLU A 126 6.64 3.87 15.61
N GLN A 127 6.30 4.92 16.36
CA GLN A 127 7.12 5.41 17.47
C GLN A 127 7.29 4.33 18.55
N GLY A 128 6.21 3.65 18.97
CA GLY A 128 6.28 2.56 19.94
C GLY A 128 7.15 1.39 19.45
N ARG A 129 7.09 1.08 18.16
CA ARG A 129 7.94 0.04 17.53
C ARG A 129 9.41 0.43 17.51
N GLN A 130 9.72 1.70 17.26
CA GLN A 130 11.09 2.22 17.32
C GLN A 130 11.63 2.19 18.75
N SER A 131 10.87 2.69 19.73
CA SER A 131 11.28 2.67 21.15
C SER A 131 11.60 1.26 21.65
N SER A 132 10.78 0.26 21.28
CA SER A 132 11.00 -1.14 21.66
C SER A 132 12.29 -1.75 21.07
N MET A 133 12.78 -1.24 19.92
CA MET A 133 14.02 -1.72 19.31
C MET A 133 15.28 -1.16 19.99
N PHE A 134 15.18 0.00 20.65
CA PHE A 134 16.30 0.63 21.35
C PHE A 134 16.39 0.24 22.84
N ASP A 135 15.33 -0.36 23.38
CA ASP A 135 15.25 -0.84 24.76
C ASP A 135 15.58 -2.35 24.89
N SER A 136 16.18 -2.95 23.85
CA SER A 136 16.61 -4.36 23.80
C SER A 136 18.13 -4.50 23.70
#